data_AF-A0A164X6K5-F1
#
_entry.id   AF-A0A164X6K5-F1
#
_cell.length_a   1.000
_cell.length_b   1.000
_cell.length_c   1.000
_cell.angle_alpha   90.00
_cell.angle_beta   90.00
_cell.angle_gamma   90.00
#
_symmetry.space_group_name_H-M   'P 1'
#
loop_
_entity.id
_entity.type
_entity.pdbx_description
1 polymer ?
#
loop_
_entity_poly.entity_id
_entity_poly.type
_entity_poly.pdbx_seq_one_letter_code
_entity_poly.pdbx_strand_id
1 'polypeptide(L)'
;MGEIVCRHLNISLSTPHDLKRIHKSNAGPEIVRKLRTCALENESRANIRVLGGILIAIRTVAKDAILGREIYNQNLYDFVIRCVDIHPEDSDFRDLVIQTLAEFASDDHTFRTEHDFAIKGIPKVAGLISEYANDELTLNTLLMALHSFMTKLGSYKSINEQPLPRQSLQSLELPRLAKTLVNLLDLPNTSLPLQWDNLELISEALTWIAYYQSKAILDLPSKKGILLFIAFINSPSITIRCRGLLGLLNTYGVDSMPNFRFCDPQRIFRSRGLSPPEAIFALGVVAATHFKEQLADDLISEHYY
;
A
#
# COMPACT_ATOMS: atom_id res chain seq x y z
N MET A 1 5.99 -24.89 2.76
CA MET A 1 6.35 -24.34 4.08
C MET A 1 5.14 -23.87 4.90
N GLY A 2 4.16 -23.17 4.30
CA GLY A 2 2.95 -22.73 5.02
C GLY A 2 2.18 -23.84 5.74
N GLU A 3 2.01 -25.01 5.13
CA GLU A 3 1.32 -26.14 5.79
C GLU A 3 1.98 -26.61 7.09
N ILE A 4 3.32 -26.52 7.20
CA ILE A 4 4.05 -26.96 8.40
C ILE A 4 3.73 -26.01 9.57
N VAL A 5 3.73 -24.70 9.31
CA VAL A 5 3.36 -23.67 10.29
C VAL A 5 1.88 -23.81 10.67
N CYS A 6 0.99 -23.97 9.67
CA CYS A 6 -0.43 -24.19 9.91
C CYS A 6 -0.69 -25.43 10.77
N ARG A 7 -0.04 -26.57 10.50
CA ARG A 7 -0.13 -27.78 11.33
C ARG A 7 0.41 -27.54 12.74
N HIS A 8 1.54 -26.87 12.90
CA HIS A 8 2.11 -26.55 14.21
C HIS A 8 1.17 -25.69 15.06
N LEU A 9 0.46 -24.75 14.44
CA LEU A 9 -0.49 -23.86 15.11
C LEU A 9 -1.91 -24.44 15.23
N ASN A 10 -2.14 -25.66 14.75
CA ASN A 10 -3.46 -26.28 14.61
C ASN A 10 -4.46 -25.38 13.85
N ILE A 11 -4.03 -24.84 12.72
CA ILE A 11 -4.82 -24.02 11.81
C ILE A 11 -5.00 -24.77 10.48
N SER A 12 -6.23 -24.81 9.96
CA SER A 12 -6.51 -25.31 8.62
C SER A 12 -6.79 -24.13 7.68
N LEU A 13 -5.91 -23.91 6.69
CA LEU A 13 -6.07 -22.86 5.66
C LEU A 13 -5.92 -23.40 4.23
N SER A 14 -5.75 -24.72 4.08
CA SER A 14 -5.30 -25.32 2.81
C SER A 14 -6.40 -25.38 1.75
N THR A 15 -7.68 -25.29 2.13
CA THR A 15 -8.80 -25.43 1.20
C THR A 15 -9.86 -24.34 1.36
N PRO A 16 -10.65 -24.05 0.31
CA PRO A 16 -11.81 -23.16 0.42
C PRO A 16 -12.85 -23.65 1.46
N HIS A 17 -12.91 -24.96 1.70
CA HIS A 17 -13.76 -25.55 2.74
C HIS A 17 -13.29 -25.14 4.14
N ASP A 18 -11.98 -25.07 4.37
CA ASP A 18 -11.42 -24.63 5.64
C ASP A 18 -11.76 -23.16 5.93
N LEU A 19 -11.64 -22.28 4.93
CA LEU A 19 -12.04 -20.88 5.05
C LEU A 19 -13.53 -20.75 5.42
N LYS A 20 -14.41 -21.53 4.78
CA LYS A 20 -15.84 -21.58 5.14
C LYS A 20 -16.06 -22.04 6.58
N ARG A 21 -15.29 -23.01 7.06
CA ARG A 21 -15.39 -23.49 8.45
C ARG A 21 -14.97 -22.39 9.44
N ILE A 22 -13.90 -21.67 9.14
CA ILE A 22 -13.41 -20.54 9.96
C ILE A 22 -14.49 -19.47 10.10
N HIS A 23 -15.15 -19.12 8.99
CA HIS A 23 -16.27 -18.16 9.00
C HIS A 23 -17.44 -18.66 9.84
N LYS A 24 -17.84 -19.93 9.67
CA LYS A 24 -18.93 -20.54 10.44
C LYS A 24 -18.65 -20.58 11.94
N SER A 25 -17.39 -20.79 12.34
CA SER A 25 -16.99 -20.84 13.74
C SER A 25 -16.51 -19.50 14.30
N ASN A 26 -16.58 -18.42 13.52
CA ASN A 26 -16.04 -17.10 13.87
C ASN A 26 -14.58 -17.14 14.40
N ALA A 27 -13.76 -18.04 13.84
CA ALA A 27 -12.40 -18.30 14.34
C ALA A 27 -11.32 -17.39 13.74
N GLY A 28 -11.70 -16.44 12.87
CA GLY A 28 -10.77 -15.55 12.17
C GLY A 28 -9.82 -14.79 13.10
N PRO A 29 -10.33 -14.09 14.15
CA PRO A 29 -9.48 -13.39 15.12
C PRO A 29 -8.49 -14.31 15.84
N GLU A 30 -8.91 -15.52 16.21
CA GLU A 30 -8.02 -16.46 16.88
C GLU A 30 -6.88 -16.94 15.98
N ILE A 31 -7.18 -17.17 14.69
CA ILE A 31 -6.21 -17.62 13.69
C ILE A 31 -5.15 -16.55 13.44
N VAL A 32 -5.57 -15.31 13.21
CA VAL A 32 -4.63 -14.19 13.02
C VAL A 32 -3.80 -13.97 14.28
N ARG A 33 -4.40 -14.10 15.46
CA ARG A 33 -3.68 -13.98 16.74
C ARG A 33 -2.60 -15.05 16.88
N LYS A 34 -2.90 -16.31 16.53
CA LYS A 34 -1.92 -17.41 16.55
C LYS A 34 -0.76 -17.15 15.59
N LEU A 35 -1.06 -16.69 14.37
CA LEU A 35 -0.03 -16.31 13.39
C LEU A 35 0.85 -15.17 13.91
N ARG A 36 0.25 -14.14 14.51
CA ARG A 36 0.97 -13.01 15.13
C ARG A 36 1.86 -13.44 16.28
N THR A 37 1.37 -14.28 17.19
CA THR A 37 2.18 -14.82 18.28
C THR A 37 3.35 -15.63 17.73
N CYS A 38 3.09 -16.50 16.75
CA CYS A 38 4.12 -17.32 16.11
C CYS A 38 5.20 -16.45 15.43
N ALA A 39 4.80 -15.36 14.77
CA ALA A 39 5.69 -14.39 14.17
C ALA A 39 6.62 -13.75 15.21
N LEU A 40 6.06 -13.21 16.29
CA LEU A 40 6.82 -12.54 17.35
C LEU A 40 7.84 -13.49 18.02
N GLU A 41 7.46 -14.75 18.26
CA GLU A 41 8.33 -15.75 18.89
C GLU A 41 9.52 -16.15 18.00
N ASN A 42 9.34 -16.11 16.67
CA ASN A 42 10.34 -16.60 15.72
C ASN A 42 11.13 -15.48 15.02
N GLU A 43 10.71 -14.22 15.16
CA GLU A 43 11.38 -13.06 14.56
C GLU A 43 12.82 -12.91 15.09
N SER A 44 13.01 -13.03 16.41
CA SER A 44 14.35 -12.96 17.05
C SER A 44 15.31 -14.06 16.61
N ARG A 45 14.79 -15.22 16.22
CA ARG A 45 15.57 -16.38 15.76
C ARG A 45 15.88 -16.30 14.27
N ALA A 46 15.20 -15.40 13.55
CA ALA A 46 15.33 -15.18 12.12
C ALA A 46 15.32 -16.50 11.31
N ASN A 47 14.48 -17.48 11.68
CA ASN A 47 14.43 -18.76 10.97
C ASN A 47 13.61 -18.60 9.69
N ILE A 48 14.30 -18.44 8.56
CA ILE A 48 13.72 -18.21 7.22
C ILE A 48 12.61 -19.21 6.88
N ARG A 49 12.76 -20.49 7.24
CA ARG A 49 11.75 -21.52 6.91
C ARG A 49 10.44 -21.30 7.67
N VAL A 50 10.53 -20.86 8.92
CA VAL A 50 9.36 -20.57 9.76
C VAL A 50 8.74 -19.25 9.31
N LEU A 51 9.55 -18.20 9.14
CA LEU A 51 9.09 -16.89 8.69
C LEU A 51 8.43 -16.96 7.30
N GLY A 52 9.06 -17.66 6.36
CA GLY A 52 8.48 -17.90 5.03
C GLY A 52 7.19 -18.73 5.09
N GLY A 53 7.12 -19.72 5.99
CA GLY A 53 5.87 -20.44 6.27
C GLY A 53 4.75 -19.53 6.80
N ILE A 54 5.08 -18.60 7.70
CA ILE A 54 4.15 -17.59 8.23
C ILE A 54 3.69 -16.65 7.11
N LEU A 55 4.59 -16.14 6.27
CA LEU A 55 4.25 -15.29 5.13
C LEU A 55 3.27 -15.99 4.16
N ILE A 56 3.51 -17.27 3.85
CA ILE A 56 2.59 -18.05 3.01
C ILE A 56 1.21 -18.21 3.66
N ALA A 57 1.16 -18.45 4.97
CA ALA A 57 -0.11 -18.52 5.71
C ALA A 57 -0.83 -17.16 5.68
N ILE A 58 -0.11 -16.06 5.92
CA ILE A 58 -0.63 -14.69 5.85
C ILE A 58 -1.21 -14.39 4.47
N ARG A 59 -0.48 -14.68 3.38
CA ARG A 59 -0.98 -14.55 2.00
C ARG A 59 -2.27 -15.33 1.76
N THR A 60 -2.37 -16.53 2.35
CA THR A 60 -3.57 -17.38 2.21
C THR A 60 -4.77 -16.77 2.94
N VAL A 61 -4.55 -16.20 4.11
CA VAL A 61 -5.59 -15.50 4.90
C VAL A 61 -6.03 -14.20 4.21
N ALA A 62 -5.08 -13.44 3.64
CA ALA A 62 -5.34 -12.16 3.00
C ALA A 62 -6.29 -12.24 1.80
N LYS A 63 -6.26 -13.36 1.05
CA LYS A 63 -7.17 -13.62 -0.08
C LYS A 63 -8.66 -13.58 0.28
N ASP A 64 -9.00 -13.73 1.55
CA ASP A 64 -10.36 -13.56 2.04
C ASP A 64 -10.53 -12.17 2.65
N ALA A 65 -11.43 -11.34 2.11
CA ALA A 65 -11.56 -9.94 2.53
C ALA A 65 -11.91 -9.75 4.03
N ILE A 66 -12.63 -10.70 4.63
CA ILE A 66 -13.01 -10.63 6.04
C ILE A 66 -11.81 -11.00 6.92
N LEU A 67 -11.09 -12.07 6.57
CA LEU A 67 -9.91 -12.49 7.33
C LEU A 67 -8.71 -11.56 7.08
N GLY A 68 -8.57 -11.01 5.88
CA GLY A 68 -7.61 -9.96 5.54
C GLY A 68 -7.80 -8.73 6.42
N ARG A 69 -9.04 -8.28 6.64
CA ARG A 69 -9.32 -7.19 7.59
C ARG A 69 -8.80 -7.48 9.00
N GLU A 70 -8.85 -8.72 9.43
CA GLU A 70 -8.36 -9.11 10.75
C GLU A 70 -6.84 -9.03 10.88
N ILE A 71 -6.09 -9.26 9.77
CA ILE A 71 -4.64 -9.02 9.70
C ILE A 71 -4.32 -7.55 9.99
N TYR A 72 -5.16 -6.62 9.50
CA TYR A 72 -5.04 -5.19 9.77
C TYR A 72 -5.43 -4.83 11.19
N ASN A 73 -6.54 -5.35 11.70
CA ASN A 73 -7.00 -5.09 13.08
C ASN A 73 -5.96 -5.51 14.13
N GLN A 74 -5.21 -6.58 13.86
CA GLN A 74 -4.19 -7.10 14.77
C GLN A 74 -2.75 -6.63 14.46
N ASN A 75 -2.58 -5.70 13.51
CA ASN A 75 -1.28 -5.18 13.08
C ASN A 75 -0.29 -6.28 12.63
N LEU A 76 -0.79 -7.35 12.01
CA LEU A 76 0.07 -8.42 11.50
C LEU A 76 0.75 -8.02 10.17
N TYR A 77 0.24 -7.00 9.46
CA TYR A 77 0.95 -6.40 8.30
C TYR A 77 2.32 -5.82 8.68
N ASP A 78 2.50 -5.36 9.92
CA ASP A 78 3.78 -4.83 10.39
C ASP A 78 4.89 -5.89 10.35
N PHE A 79 4.53 -7.16 10.56
CA PHE A 79 5.47 -8.26 10.41
C PHE A 79 5.94 -8.42 8.97
N VAL A 80 5.04 -8.27 7.98
CA VAL A 80 5.39 -8.34 6.55
C VAL A 80 6.41 -7.24 6.21
N ILE A 81 6.21 -6.02 6.71
CA ILE A 81 7.14 -4.91 6.51
C ILE A 81 8.51 -5.22 7.12
N ARG A 82 8.55 -5.74 8.35
CA ARG A 82 9.81 -6.07 9.02
C ARG A 82 10.57 -7.22 8.36
N CYS A 83 9.86 -8.13 7.69
CA CYS A 83 10.51 -9.20 6.92
C CYS A 83 11.38 -8.68 5.77
N VAL A 84 11.17 -7.45 5.28
CA VAL A 84 12.03 -6.84 4.25
C VAL A 84 13.48 -6.73 4.70
N ASP A 85 13.71 -6.50 5.99
CA ASP A 85 15.06 -6.33 6.55
C ASP A 85 15.66 -7.66 7.06
N ILE A 86 14.86 -8.74 7.08
CA ILE A 86 15.29 -10.03 7.63
C ILE A 86 15.95 -10.84 6.51
N HIS A 87 17.24 -11.16 6.68
CA HIS A 87 18.03 -11.94 5.72
C HIS A 87 18.01 -11.39 4.29
N PRO A 88 18.53 -10.17 4.06
CA PRO A 88 18.54 -9.56 2.72
C PRO A 88 19.37 -10.35 1.68
N GLU A 89 20.24 -11.25 2.14
CA GLU A 89 21.11 -12.08 1.31
C GLU A 89 20.41 -13.34 0.74
N ASP A 90 19.26 -13.74 1.29
CA ASP A 90 18.51 -14.92 0.83
C ASP A 90 17.51 -14.52 -0.26
N SER A 91 17.83 -14.85 -1.52
CA SER A 91 17.03 -14.44 -2.68
C SER A 91 15.59 -15.00 -2.63
N ASP A 92 15.42 -16.28 -2.30
CA ASP A 92 14.12 -16.94 -2.31
C ASP A 92 13.19 -16.36 -1.25
N PHE A 93 13.73 -16.08 -0.06
CA PHE A 93 12.97 -15.42 1.01
C PHE A 93 12.63 -13.99 0.65
N ARG A 94 13.59 -13.24 0.11
CA ARG A 94 13.39 -11.84 -0.29
C ARG A 94 12.32 -11.71 -1.37
N ASP A 95 12.32 -12.58 -2.37
CA ASP A 95 11.30 -12.60 -3.41
C ASP A 95 9.91 -12.93 -2.84
N LEU A 96 9.83 -13.88 -1.90
CA LEU A 96 8.59 -14.16 -1.18
C LEU A 96 8.10 -12.93 -0.39
N VAL A 97 8.99 -12.19 0.26
CA VAL A 97 8.64 -10.96 1.00
C VAL A 97 8.13 -9.88 0.06
N ILE A 98 8.82 -9.64 -1.07
CA ILE A 98 8.42 -8.63 -2.06
C ILE A 98 7.03 -8.96 -2.63
N GLN A 99 6.80 -10.21 -3.03
CA GLN A 99 5.49 -10.65 -3.49
C GLN A 99 4.41 -10.47 -2.44
N THR A 100 4.70 -10.83 -1.18
CA THR A 100 3.75 -10.68 -0.07
C THR A 100 3.42 -9.20 0.16
N LEU A 101 4.43 -8.33 0.15
CA LEU A 101 4.26 -6.89 0.33
C LEU A 101 3.40 -6.29 -0.79
N ALA A 102 3.66 -6.66 -2.04
CA ALA A 102 2.93 -6.16 -3.19
C ALA A 102 1.45 -6.60 -3.18
N GLU A 103 1.16 -7.86 -2.86
CA GLU A 103 -0.21 -8.37 -2.73
C GLU A 103 -0.99 -7.58 -1.67
N PHE A 104 -0.39 -7.38 -0.49
CA PHE A 104 -0.99 -6.58 0.58
C PHE A 104 -1.15 -5.10 0.20
N ALA A 105 -0.21 -4.57 -0.57
CA ALA A 105 -0.30 -3.19 -1.04
C ALA A 105 -1.49 -3.02 -2.01
N SER A 106 -1.82 -4.03 -2.84
CA SER A 106 -2.95 -3.99 -3.76
C SER A 106 -4.32 -4.28 -3.15
N ASP A 107 -4.40 -4.89 -1.97
CA ASP A 107 -5.69 -5.22 -1.36
C ASP A 107 -6.35 -3.99 -0.71
N ASP A 108 -7.64 -3.79 -0.97
CA ASP A 108 -8.46 -2.72 -0.37
C ASP A 108 -9.14 -3.21 0.92
N HIS A 109 -8.66 -2.70 2.05
CA HIS A 109 -9.13 -2.96 3.41
C HIS A 109 -9.56 -1.66 4.11
N THR A 110 -9.45 -1.57 5.44
CA THR A 110 -9.98 -0.43 6.21
C THR A 110 -9.05 0.78 6.16
N PHE A 111 -9.56 1.91 5.66
CA PHE A 111 -8.80 3.11 5.32
C PHE A 111 -7.74 3.60 6.31
N ARG A 112 -7.96 3.55 7.65
CA ARG A 112 -6.98 4.07 8.63
C ARG A 112 -5.74 3.19 8.77
N THR A 113 -5.92 1.87 8.78
CA THR A 113 -4.80 0.94 8.95
C THR A 113 -3.97 0.82 7.68
N GLU A 114 -4.60 1.08 6.53
CA GLU A 114 -3.93 1.18 5.24
C GLU A 114 -3.00 2.38 5.12
N HIS A 115 -3.34 3.52 5.75
CA HIS A 115 -2.46 4.68 5.78
C HIS A 115 -1.17 4.38 6.54
N ASP A 116 -1.25 3.76 7.71
CA ASP A 116 -0.07 3.36 8.48
C ASP A 116 0.79 2.34 7.73
N PHE A 117 0.15 1.35 7.11
CA PHE A 117 0.83 0.39 6.25
C PHE A 117 1.56 1.08 5.08
N ALA A 118 0.93 2.05 4.41
CA ALA A 118 1.57 2.81 3.34
C ALA A 118 2.74 3.68 3.83
N ILE A 119 2.59 4.35 4.98
CA ILE A 119 3.65 5.17 5.59
C ILE A 119 4.90 4.33 5.87
N LYS A 120 4.72 3.11 6.38
CA LYS A 120 5.82 2.19 6.69
C LYS A 120 6.36 1.45 5.45
N GLY A 121 5.50 1.16 4.47
CA GLY A 121 5.85 0.39 3.27
C GLY A 121 6.64 1.17 2.23
N ILE A 122 6.31 2.45 1.99
CA ILE A 122 6.98 3.30 1.00
C ILE A 122 8.50 3.34 1.16
N PRO A 123 9.09 3.65 2.34
CA PRO A 123 10.54 3.70 2.48
C PRO A 123 11.20 2.34 2.25
N LYS A 124 10.52 1.23 2.56
CA LYS A 124 11.02 -0.13 2.29
C LYS A 124 11.07 -0.42 0.79
N VAL A 125 9.98 -0.18 0.08
CA VAL A 125 9.92 -0.35 -1.38
C VAL A 125 10.91 0.58 -2.07
N ALA A 126 11.00 1.83 -1.65
CA ALA A 126 11.94 2.80 -2.19
C ALA A 126 13.40 2.34 -2.10
N GLY A 127 13.76 1.62 -1.03
CA GLY A 127 15.10 1.04 -0.89
C GLY A 127 15.39 -0.10 -1.86
N LEU A 128 14.39 -0.95 -2.13
CA LEU A 128 14.53 -2.12 -3.00
C LEU A 128 14.55 -1.77 -4.50
N ILE A 129 13.86 -0.71 -4.92
CA ILE A 129 13.72 -0.35 -6.35
C ILE A 129 15.07 -0.23 -7.06
N SER A 130 16.08 0.38 -6.42
CA SER A 130 17.41 0.53 -7.03
C SER A 130 18.17 -0.80 -7.16
N GLU A 131 17.94 -1.73 -6.24
CA GLU A 131 18.62 -3.04 -6.23
C GLU A 131 18.12 -3.94 -7.37
N TYR A 132 16.84 -3.79 -7.72
CA TYR A 132 16.17 -4.59 -8.73
C TYR A 132 15.99 -3.86 -10.07
N ALA A 133 16.75 -2.78 -10.32
CA ALA A 133 16.65 -1.99 -11.55
C ALA A 133 16.83 -2.81 -12.85
N ASN A 134 17.56 -3.93 -12.77
CA ASN A 134 17.83 -4.84 -13.90
C ASN A 134 16.99 -6.13 -13.89
N ASP A 135 16.10 -6.30 -12.90
CA ASP A 135 15.14 -7.40 -12.84
C ASP A 135 13.75 -6.84 -13.14
N GLU A 136 13.31 -6.99 -14.38
CA GLU A 136 12.09 -6.38 -14.90
C GLU A 136 10.83 -6.77 -14.09
N LEU A 137 10.69 -8.06 -13.76
CA LEU A 137 9.52 -8.59 -13.08
C LEU A 137 9.45 -8.09 -11.64
N THR A 138 10.59 -8.10 -10.94
CA THR A 138 10.66 -7.64 -9.55
C THR A 138 10.53 -6.12 -9.48
N LEU A 139 11.14 -5.38 -10.40
CA LEU A 139 10.98 -3.93 -10.52
C LEU A 139 9.52 -3.54 -10.74
N ASN A 140 8.84 -4.19 -11.69
CA ASN A 140 7.41 -3.93 -11.93
C ASN A 140 6.58 -4.20 -10.67
N THR A 141 6.83 -5.31 -9.98
CA THR A 141 6.15 -5.65 -8.71
C THR A 141 6.35 -4.57 -7.64
N LEU A 142 7.58 -4.06 -7.49
CA LEU A 142 7.89 -2.98 -6.55
C LEU A 142 7.24 -1.65 -6.95
N LEU A 143 7.22 -1.31 -8.24
CA LEU A 143 6.55 -0.10 -8.73
C LEU A 143 5.03 -0.16 -8.56
N MET A 144 4.42 -1.33 -8.77
CA MET A 144 3.00 -1.58 -8.49
C MET A 144 2.69 -1.42 -6.99
N ALA A 145 3.52 -1.99 -6.12
CA ALA A 145 3.36 -1.82 -4.67
C ALA A 145 3.47 -0.34 -4.26
N LEU A 146 4.46 0.37 -4.81
CA LEU A 146 4.65 1.81 -4.58
C LEU A 146 3.43 2.62 -5.02
N HIS A 147 2.90 2.34 -6.22
CA HIS A 147 1.70 2.98 -6.73
C HIS A 147 0.52 2.77 -5.77
N SER A 148 0.26 1.53 -5.34
CA SER A 148 -0.84 1.24 -4.42
C SER A 148 -0.68 1.96 -3.08
N PHE A 149 0.54 2.04 -2.54
CA PHE A 149 0.81 2.82 -1.33
C PHE A 149 0.56 4.32 -1.51
N MET A 150 1.01 4.91 -2.62
CA MET A 150 0.81 6.33 -2.92
C MET A 150 -0.67 6.66 -3.09
N THR A 151 -1.43 5.78 -3.76
CA THR A 151 -2.89 5.91 -3.91
C THR A 151 -3.61 5.88 -2.55
N LYS A 152 -3.22 4.95 -1.67
CA LYS A 152 -3.73 4.89 -0.28
C LYS A 152 -3.45 6.18 0.47
N LEU A 153 -2.22 6.70 0.39
CA LEU A 153 -1.88 8.00 0.99
C LEU A 153 -2.67 9.17 0.39
N GLY A 154 -3.01 9.10 -0.90
CA GLY A 154 -3.79 10.13 -1.60
C GLY A 154 -5.11 10.46 -0.90
N SER A 155 -5.73 9.44 -0.26
CA SER A 155 -6.96 9.58 0.51
C SER A 155 -6.76 10.13 1.94
N TYR A 156 -5.53 10.22 2.45
CA TYR A 156 -5.25 10.50 3.86
C TYR A 156 -5.92 11.79 4.35
N LYS A 157 -5.71 12.89 3.60
CA LYS A 157 -6.22 14.21 3.98
C LYS A 157 -7.74 14.26 3.98
N SER A 158 -8.39 13.51 3.09
CA SER A 158 -9.83 13.57 2.96
C SER A 158 -10.54 12.79 4.05
N ILE A 159 -9.96 11.66 4.47
CA ILE A 159 -10.49 10.75 5.49
C ILE A 159 -10.18 11.23 6.90
N ASN A 160 -8.96 11.76 7.13
CA ASN A 160 -8.54 12.25 8.44
C ASN A 160 -8.80 13.75 8.64
N GLU A 161 -9.28 14.44 7.61
CA GLU A 161 -9.51 15.90 7.56
C GLU A 161 -8.29 16.75 7.92
N GLN A 162 -7.11 16.13 7.96
CA GLN A 162 -5.84 16.74 8.36
C GLN A 162 -4.75 16.35 7.36
N PRO A 163 -3.78 17.24 7.08
CA PRO A 163 -2.62 16.86 6.27
C PRO A 163 -1.81 15.76 6.95
N LEU A 164 -0.98 15.07 6.17
CA LEU A 164 -0.07 14.06 6.69
C LEU A 164 0.85 14.70 7.76
N PRO A 165 1.00 14.08 8.95
CA PRO A 165 1.89 14.58 9.99
C PRO A 165 3.32 14.74 9.46
N ARG A 166 4.03 15.79 9.91
CA ARG A 166 5.40 16.07 9.45
C ARG A 166 6.36 14.90 9.69
N GLN A 167 6.22 14.19 10.81
CA GLN A 167 7.03 13.03 11.15
C GLN A 167 6.80 11.89 10.15
N SER A 168 5.54 11.58 9.83
CA SER A 168 5.17 10.59 8.82
C SER A 168 5.65 11.00 7.42
N LEU A 169 5.57 12.28 7.07
CA LEU A 169 6.08 12.78 5.79
C LEU A 169 7.60 12.60 5.67
N GLN A 170 8.34 12.87 6.75
CA GLN A 170 9.79 12.68 6.79
C GLN A 170 10.17 11.19 6.68
N SER A 171 9.39 10.28 7.29
CA SER A 171 9.67 8.84 7.22
C SER A 171 9.45 8.23 5.85
N LEU A 172 8.76 8.90 4.93
CA LEU A 172 8.57 8.41 3.55
C LEU A 172 9.84 8.46 2.69
N GLU A 173 10.87 9.22 3.10
CA GLU A 173 12.12 9.40 2.35
C GLU A 173 11.92 9.87 0.88
N LEU A 174 10.89 10.69 0.61
CA LEU A 174 10.52 11.10 -0.75
C LEU A 174 11.66 11.71 -1.59
N PRO A 175 12.62 12.48 -1.05
CA PRO A 175 13.78 12.96 -1.82
C PRO A 175 14.66 11.83 -2.38
N ARG A 176 14.89 10.79 -1.59
CA ARG A 176 15.65 9.61 -2.01
C ARG A 176 14.88 8.83 -3.08
N LEU A 177 13.58 8.65 -2.87
CA LEU A 177 12.71 7.98 -3.84
C LEU A 177 12.67 8.75 -5.17
N ALA A 178 12.48 10.07 -5.16
CA ALA A 178 12.47 10.90 -6.37
C ALA A 178 13.76 10.74 -7.18
N LYS A 179 14.92 10.79 -6.51
CA LYS A 179 16.22 10.58 -7.14
C LYS A 179 16.32 9.20 -7.77
N THR A 180 15.87 8.16 -7.08
CA THR A 180 15.89 6.78 -7.56
C THR A 180 15.04 6.61 -8.82
N LEU A 181 13.80 7.10 -8.79
CA LEU A 181 12.87 7.03 -9.93
C LEU A 181 13.37 7.81 -11.15
N VAL A 182 13.95 8.99 -10.94
CA VAL A 182 14.53 9.80 -12.03
C VAL A 182 15.76 9.11 -12.63
N ASN A 183 16.59 8.48 -11.79
CA ASN A 183 17.76 7.75 -12.26
C ASN A 183 17.39 6.49 -13.08
N LEU A 184 16.28 5.82 -12.76
CA LEU A 184 15.76 4.70 -13.56
C LEU A 184 15.37 5.10 -14.99
N LEU A 185 14.90 6.35 -15.15
CA LEU A 185 14.53 6.90 -16.45
C LEU A 185 15.73 7.44 -17.24
N ASP A 186 16.87 7.60 -16.58
CA ASP A 186 18.10 8.07 -17.22
C ASP A 186 18.79 6.88 -17.91
N LEU A 187 18.62 6.82 -19.23
CA LEU A 187 19.13 5.79 -20.15
C LEU A 187 20.61 5.36 -20.00
N PRO A 188 21.58 6.18 -19.53
CA PRO A 188 22.95 5.71 -19.41
C PRO A 188 23.16 4.71 -18.26
N ASN A 189 22.21 4.57 -17.33
CA ASN A 189 22.40 3.80 -16.09
C ASN A 189 21.66 2.45 -16.06
N THR A 190 20.86 2.13 -17.06
CA THR A 190 20.06 0.89 -17.10
C THR A 190 20.43 0.04 -18.31
N SER A 191 20.71 -1.24 -18.10
CA SER A 191 21.07 -2.18 -19.17
C SER A 191 19.85 -2.65 -19.97
N LEU A 192 18.64 -2.44 -19.45
CA LEU A 192 17.38 -2.85 -20.06
C LEU A 192 16.50 -1.62 -20.35
N PRO A 193 15.86 -1.56 -21.52
CA PRO A 193 14.92 -0.48 -21.82
C PRO A 193 13.73 -0.56 -20.86
N LEU A 194 13.40 0.56 -20.22
CA LEU A 194 12.26 0.62 -19.32
C LEU A 194 10.95 0.40 -20.09
N GLN A 195 10.13 -0.53 -19.60
CA GLN A 195 8.80 -0.78 -20.16
C GLN A 195 7.87 0.42 -19.98
N TRP A 196 6.89 0.53 -20.89
CA TRP A 196 5.91 1.61 -20.87
C TRP A 196 5.09 1.65 -19.59
N ASP A 197 4.64 0.50 -19.09
CA ASP A 197 3.85 0.42 -17.86
C ASP A 197 4.63 0.93 -16.64
N ASN A 198 5.93 0.64 -16.59
CA ASN A 198 6.81 1.16 -15.55
C ASN A 198 6.96 2.68 -15.66
N LEU A 199 7.05 3.25 -16.88
CA LEU A 199 7.05 4.70 -17.08
C LEU A 199 5.75 5.33 -16.56
N GLU A 200 4.60 4.69 -16.79
CA GLU A 200 3.33 5.18 -16.26
C GLU A 200 3.34 5.22 -14.72
N LEU A 201 3.75 4.13 -14.08
CA LEU A 201 3.85 4.04 -12.61
C LEU A 201 4.83 5.08 -12.04
N ILE A 202 6.01 5.22 -12.65
CA ILE A 202 7.03 6.18 -12.22
C ILE A 202 6.52 7.62 -12.37
N SER A 203 5.91 7.94 -13.51
CA SER A 203 5.39 9.29 -13.77
C SER A 203 4.34 9.70 -12.73
N GLU A 204 3.48 8.76 -12.31
CA GLU A 204 2.49 8.99 -11.26
C GLU A 204 3.12 9.18 -9.88
N ALA A 205 4.06 8.31 -9.50
CA ALA A 205 4.76 8.41 -8.23
C ALA A 205 5.48 9.77 -8.10
N LEU A 206 6.10 10.26 -9.17
CA LEU A 206 6.74 11.59 -9.19
C LEU A 206 5.73 12.72 -9.00
N THR A 207 4.53 12.62 -9.58
CA THR A 207 3.46 13.59 -9.36
C THR A 207 2.99 13.63 -7.90
N TRP A 208 2.88 12.46 -7.25
CA TRP A 208 2.57 12.36 -5.82
C TRP A 208 3.71 12.92 -4.95
N ILE A 209 4.96 12.63 -5.27
CA ILE A 209 6.11 13.21 -4.57
C ILE A 209 6.09 14.74 -4.65
N ALA A 210 5.82 15.30 -5.83
CA ALA A 210 5.68 16.75 -6.00
C ALA A 210 4.56 17.33 -5.12
N TYR A 211 3.45 16.59 -4.95
CA TYR A 211 2.33 16.99 -4.10
C TYR A 211 2.67 17.00 -2.61
N TYR A 212 3.34 15.95 -2.11
CA TYR A 212 3.65 15.80 -0.69
C TYR A 212 4.88 16.60 -0.26
N GLN A 213 5.89 16.68 -1.12
CA GLN A 213 7.16 17.32 -0.81
C GLN A 213 7.80 17.89 -2.08
N SER A 214 7.31 19.03 -2.56
CA SER A 214 7.80 19.71 -3.78
C SER A 214 9.32 19.91 -3.81
N LYS A 215 9.95 20.17 -2.65
CA LYS A 215 11.41 20.26 -2.49
C LYS A 215 12.15 19.00 -2.96
N ALA A 216 11.57 17.81 -2.80
CA ALA A 216 12.14 16.56 -3.28
C ALA A 216 12.37 16.56 -4.80
N ILE A 217 11.57 17.31 -5.56
CA ILE A 217 11.72 17.49 -7.01
C ILE A 217 12.66 18.66 -7.33
N LEU A 218 12.49 19.79 -6.63
CA LEU A 218 13.28 21.01 -6.86
C LEU A 218 14.77 20.82 -6.56
N ASP A 219 15.08 20.04 -5.53
CA ASP A 219 16.45 19.82 -5.05
C ASP A 219 17.20 18.75 -5.87
N LEU A 220 16.56 18.16 -6.89
CA LEU A 220 17.24 17.20 -7.77
C LEU A 220 18.34 17.90 -8.59
N PRO A 221 19.52 17.25 -8.76
CA PRO A 221 20.66 17.81 -9.46
C PRO A 221 20.31 18.31 -10.86
N SER A 222 20.93 19.42 -11.28
CA SER A 222 20.78 20.00 -12.62
C SER A 222 19.33 20.26 -13.03
N LYS A 223 18.42 20.48 -12.06
CA LYS A 223 16.98 20.66 -12.28
C LYS A 223 16.32 19.47 -12.99
N LYS A 224 16.88 18.26 -12.88
CA LYS A 224 16.39 17.05 -13.55
C LYS A 224 14.91 16.79 -13.30
N GLY A 225 14.41 17.02 -12.08
CA GLY A 225 12.99 16.84 -11.75
C GLY A 225 12.06 17.73 -12.59
N ILE A 226 12.36 19.02 -12.68
CA ILE A 226 11.57 19.97 -13.49
C ILE A 226 11.68 19.65 -14.98
N LEU A 227 12.89 19.38 -15.46
CA LEU A 227 13.12 19.03 -16.86
C LEU A 227 12.39 17.74 -17.25
N LEU A 228 12.31 16.77 -16.35
CA LEU A 228 11.57 15.53 -16.57
C LEU A 228 10.06 15.79 -16.69
N PHE A 229 9.47 16.62 -15.84
CA PHE A 229 8.06 16.99 -15.99
C PHE A 229 7.79 17.77 -17.29
N ILE A 230 8.70 18.63 -17.72
CA ILE A 230 8.62 19.29 -19.03
C ILE A 230 8.69 18.24 -20.16
N ALA A 231 9.59 17.25 -20.05
CA ALA A 231 9.67 16.15 -21.01
C ALA A 231 8.36 15.35 -21.07
N PHE A 232 7.73 15.07 -19.91
CA PHE A 232 6.43 14.41 -19.86
C PHE A 232 5.33 15.19 -20.57
N ILE A 233 5.30 16.53 -20.48
CA ILE A 233 4.34 17.37 -21.22
C ILE A 233 4.51 17.25 -22.75
N ASN A 234 5.69 16.88 -23.22
CA ASN A 234 5.97 16.64 -24.63
C ASN A 234 5.80 15.17 -25.05
N SER A 235 5.35 14.30 -24.14
CA SER A 235 5.07 12.89 -24.44
C SER A 235 3.90 12.73 -25.41
N PRO A 236 3.90 11.70 -26.29
CA PRO A 236 2.73 11.37 -27.09
C PRO A 236 1.52 10.91 -26.26
N SER A 237 1.73 10.44 -25.02
CA SER A 237 0.65 9.96 -24.15
C SER A 237 -0.03 11.10 -23.41
N ILE A 238 -1.36 11.21 -23.55
CA ILE A 238 -2.16 12.20 -22.81
C ILE A 238 -2.02 12.03 -21.30
N THR A 239 -1.97 10.79 -20.80
CA THR A 239 -1.82 10.49 -19.38
C THR A 239 -0.50 11.04 -18.84
N ILE A 240 0.60 10.76 -19.54
CA ILE A 240 1.93 11.26 -19.16
C ILE A 240 1.98 12.79 -19.27
N ARG A 241 1.39 13.39 -20.30
CA ARG A 241 1.30 14.85 -20.44
C ARG A 241 0.57 15.49 -19.25
N CYS A 242 -0.57 14.93 -18.86
CA CYS A 242 -1.33 15.37 -17.70
C CYS A 242 -0.51 15.26 -16.41
N ARG A 243 0.21 14.15 -16.21
CA ARG A 243 1.11 13.95 -15.05
C ARG A 243 2.27 14.93 -15.04
N GLY A 244 2.85 15.25 -16.20
CA GLY A 244 3.89 16.28 -16.33
C GLY A 244 3.38 17.68 -15.95
N LEU A 245 2.23 18.09 -16.48
CA LEU A 245 1.59 19.35 -16.12
C LEU A 245 1.24 19.40 -14.62
N LEU A 246 0.62 18.34 -14.10
CA LEU A 246 0.25 18.24 -12.69
C LEU A 246 1.48 18.24 -11.78
N GLY A 247 2.57 17.58 -12.18
CA GLY A 247 3.84 17.62 -11.46
C GLY A 247 4.40 19.03 -11.34
N LEU A 248 4.39 19.83 -12.42
CA LEU A 248 4.79 21.23 -12.37
C LEU A 248 3.85 22.06 -11.48
N LEU A 249 2.54 21.88 -11.63
CA LEU A 249 1.55 22.58 -10.79
C LEU A 249 1.72 22.25 -9.31
N ASN A 250 1.99 20.98 -8.95
CA ASN A 250 2.24 20.59 -7.57
C ASN A 250 3.57 21.12 -7.04
N THR A 251 4.58 21.27 -7.90
CA THR A 251 5.90 21.75 -7.50
C THR A 251 5.90 23.25 -7.19
N TYR A 252 5.19 24.06 -8.00
CA TYR A 252 5.11 25.52 -7.85
C TYR A 252 3.81 26.00 -7.20
N GLY A 253 2.85 25.10 -6.99
CA GLY A 253 1.61 25.35 -6.25
C GLY A 253 1.93 25.52 -4.78
N VAL A 254 2.35 26.72 -4.41
CA VAL A 254 2.72 27.13 -3.05
C VAL A 254 1.65 26.69 -2.05
N ASP A 255 2.09 26.33 -0.84
CA ASP A 255 1.33 26.14 0.39
C ASP A 255 0.41 27.32 0.81
N SER A 256 0.25 28.34 -0.04
CA SER A 256 -0.58 29.53 0.15
C SER A 256 -2.06 29.29 -0.15
N MET A 257 -2.41 28.15 -0.76
CA MET A 257 -3.78 27.73 -1.01
C MET A 257 -3.98 26.26 -0.58
N PRO A 258 -4.02 25.95 0.73
CA PRO A 258 -4.32 24.59 1.22
C PRO A 258 -5.69 24.09 0.72
N ASN A 259 -6.54 25.02 0.27
CA ASN A 259 -7.87 24.86 -0.30
C ASN A 259 -7.93 25.10 -1.82
N PHE A 260 -6.83 25.02 -2.58
CA PHE A 260 -6.90 25.17 -4.05
C PHE A 260 -5.82 24.36 -4.77
N ARG A 261 -5.65 23.09 -4.38
CA ARG A 261 -4.92 22.12 -5.21
C ARG A 261 -5.91 21.51 -6.20
N PHE A 262 -5.72 21.78 -7.49
CA PHE A 262 -6.68 21.56 -8.59
C PHE A 262 -7.07 20.09 -8.85
N CYS A 263 -6.40 19.13 -8.23
CA CYS A 263 -6.55 17.71 -8.52
C CYS A 263 -6.84 16.88 -7.27
N ASP A 264 -7.67 17.39 -6.37
CA ASP A 264 -8.37 16.53 -5.43
C ASP A 264 -9.71 16.13 -6.07
N PRO A 265 -9.84 14.92 -6.67
CA PRO A 265 -11.09 14.47 -7.28
C PRO A 265 -12.24 14.49 -6.27
N GLN A 266 -11.97 14.36 -4.97
CA GLN A 266 -12.99 14.42 -3.92
C GLN A 266 -13.54 15.83 -3.72
N ARG A 267 -12.85 16.88 -4.20
CA ARG A 267 -13.37 18.25 -4.16
C ARG A 267 -14.43 18.51 -5.22
N ILE A 268 -14.40 17.83 -6.36
CA ILE A 268 -15.49 17.91 -7.35
C ILE A 268 -16.79 17.40 -6.72
N PHE A 269 -16.69 16.35 -5.91
CA PHE A 269 -17.83 15.83 -5.15
C PHE A 269 -18.27 16.85 -4.08
N ARG A 270 -17.36 17.28 -3.20
CA ARG A 270 -17.67 18.25 -2.14
C ARG A 270 -18.23 19.58 -2.67
N SER A 271 -17.70 20.13 -3.77
CA SER A 271 -18.16 21.39 -4.37
C SER A 271 -19.53 21.28 -5.04
N ARG A 272 -19.94 20.06 -5.39
CA ARG A 272 -21.29 19.75 -5.92
C ARG A 272 -22.26 19.30 -4.83
N GLY A 273 -21.86 19.34 -3.55
CA GLY A 273 -22.65 18.81 -2.43
C GLY A 273 -22.83 17.29 -2.48
N LEU A 274 -21.97 16.59 -3.22
CA LEU A 274 -21.99 15.15 -3.37
C LEU A 274 -21.00 14.54 -2.37
N SER A 275 -21.40 13.43 -1.75
CA SER A 275 -20.47 12.60 -0.97
C SER A 275 -19.43 12.00 -1.92
N PRO A 276 -18.13 12.00 -1.57
CA PRO A 276 -17.12 11.25 -2.31
C PRO A 276 -17.55 9.78 -2.44
N PRO A 277 -17.27 9.08 -3.56
CA PRO A 277 -17.60 7.67 -3.73
C PRO A 277 -17.15 6.82 -2.54
N GLU A 278 -15.97 7.10 -2.01
CA GLU A 278 -15.36 6.40 -0.87
C GLU A 278 -16.13 6.63 0.43
N ALA A 279 -16.73 7.81 0.61
CA ALA A 279 -17.62 8.10 1.73
C ALA A 279 -18.99 7.41 1.58
N ILE A 280 -19.48 7.25 0.35
CA ILE A 280 -20.70 6.48 0.05
C ILE A 280 -20.46 4.99 0.36
N PHE A 281 -19.29 4.46 0.02
CA PHE A 281 -18.89 3.11 0.39
C PHE A 281 -18.72 2.95 1.91
N ALA A 282 -18.09 3.91 2.60
CA ALA A 282 -17.97 3.88 4.06
C ALA A 282 -19.34 3.96 4.75
N LEU A 283 -20.26 4.81 4.27
CA LEU A 283 -21.65 4.88 4.75
C LEU A 283 -22.45 3.62 4.45
N GLY A 284 -22.23 2.99 3.29
CA GLY A 284 -22.84 1.70 2.96
C GLY A 284 -22.35 0.56 3.86
N VAL A 285 -21.07 0.56 4.24
CA VAL A 285 -20.51 -0.39 5.21
C VAL A 285 -21.03 -0.13 6.61
N VAL A 286 -21.11 1.14 7.05
CA VAL A 286 -21.67 1.52 8.36
C VAL A 286 -23.16 1.21 8.44
N ALA A 287 -23.92 1.49 7.39
CA ALA A 287 -25.33 1.11 7.29
C ALA A 287 -25.49 -0.41 7.32
N ALA A 288 -24.68 -1.16 6.57
CA ALA A 288 -24.71 -2.62 6.58
C ALA A 288 -24.36 -3.22 7.96
N THR A 289 -23.45 -2.60 8.73
CA THR A 289 -23.17 -3.02 10.11
C THR A 289 -24.30 -2.67 11.07
N HIS A 290 -24.91 -1.49 10.92
CA HIS A 290 -26.02 -1.06 11.79
C HIS A 290 -27.30 -1.86 11.54
N PHE A 291 -27.60 -2.18 10.27
CA PHE A 291 -28.70 -3.09 9.93
C PHE A 291 -28.48 -4.50 10.48
N LYS A 292 -27.23 -4.97 10.53
CA LYS A 292 -26.90 -6.29 11.07
C LYS A 292 -27.01 -6.35 12.59
N GLU A 293 -26.73 -5.26 13.29
CA GLU A 293 -26.95 -5.10 14.74
C GLU A 293 -28.44 -4.96 15.06
N GLN A 294 -29.20 -4.15 14.31
CA GLN A 294 -30.65 -4.04 14.50
C GLN A 294 -31.39 -5.35 14.22
N LEU A 295 -31.00 -6.10 13.18
CA LEU A 295 -31.56 -7.44 12.93
C LEU A 295 -31.23 -8.45 14.04
N ALA A 296 -30.08 -8.31 14.71
CA ALA A 296 -29.72 -9.16 15.84
C ALA A 296 -30.53 -8.81 17.10
N ASP A 297 -30.78 -7.53 17.35
CA ASP A 297 -31.60 -7.07 18.48
C ASP A 297 -33.09 -7.39 18.29
N ASP A 298 -33.61 -7.28 17.07
CA ASP A 298 -35.00 -7.64 16.74
C ASP A 298 -35.23 -9.16 16.85
N LEU A 299 -34.24 -9.99 16.46
CA LEU A 299 -34.30 -11.45 16.63
C LEU A 299 -34.21 -11.90 18.11
N ILE A 300 -33.60 -11.10 18.98
CA ILE A 300 -33.56 -11.36 20.43
C ILE A 300 -34.87 -10.90 21.10
N SER A 301 -35.52 -9.86 20.56
CA SER A 301 -36.81 -9.34 21.03
C SER A 301 -37.98 -10.29 20.71
N GLU A 302 -37.96 -10.98 19.56
CA GLU A 302 -39.01 -11.95 19.16
C GLU A 302 -38.95 -13.30 19.90
N HIS A 303 -38.03 -13.52 20.84
CA HIS A 303 -37.96 -14.74 21.66
C HIS A 303 -38.36 -14.55 23.13
N TYR A 304 -38.90 -13.37 23.47
CA TYR A 304 -39.46 -13.08 24.78
C TYR A 304 -40.87 -12.47 24.68
N TYR A 305 -41.80 -13.17 24.02
CA TYR A 305 -43.24 -13.08 24.29
C TYR A 305 -43.94 -14.40 23.98
#